data_AF-A0A965RP64-F1
#
_entry.id   AF-A0A965RP64-F1
#
_cell.length_a   1.000
_cell.length_b   1.000
_cell.length_c   1.000
_cell.angle_alpha   90.00
_cell.angle_beta   90.00
_cell.angle_gamma   90.00
#
_symmetry.space_group_name_H-M   'P 1'
#
loop_
_entity.id
_entity.type
_entity.pdbx_description
1 polymer ?
#
loop_
_entity_poly.entity_id
_entity_poly.type
_entity_poly.pdbx_seq_one_letter_code
_entity_poly.pdbx_strand_id
1 'polypeptide(L)'
;MALDPLEKERLRRKMAARMQVFVEGTPLVTCVSGHCYEEPHACELCGDTHALDLFVIKNRGGKKMLVASTCLKEMVRFQVTDVEELPKWLEKLKVLHSEMETRKVEAAKAREEERRRLEKKVIVRKKS
;
A
#
# COMPACT_ATOMS: atom_id res chain seq x y z
N MET A 1 -14.36 -9.64 -3.35
CA MET A 1 -14.97 -10.35 -4.50
C MET A 1 -13.90 -10.45 -5.58
N ALA A 2 -13.64 -11.65 -6.11
CA ALA A 2 -12.67 -11.80 -7.18
C ALA A 2 -13.32 -11.32 -8.49
N LEU A 3 -12.74 -10.31 -9.14
CA LEU A 3 -13.20 -9.81 -10.44
C LEU A 3 -13.23 -10.94 -11.48
N ASP A 4 -14.24 -10.90 -12.36
CA ASP A 4 -14.35 -11.85 -13.47
C ASP A 4 -13.12 -11.73 -14.40
N PRO A 5 -12.71 -12.82 -15.08
CA PRO A 5 -11.54 -12.81 -15.96
C PRO A 5 -11.59 -11.73 -17.05
N LEU A 6 -12.78 -11.46 -17.58
CA LEU A 6 -13.01 -10.40 -18.58
C LEU A 6 -12.88 -9.00 -17.98
N GLU A 7 -13.34 -8.80 -16.74
CA GLU A 7 -13.22 -7.53 -16.04
C GLU A 7 -11.76 -7.23 -15.68
N LYS A 8 -11.01 -8.26 -15.26
CA LYS A 8 -9.57 -8.16 -15.02
C LYS A 8 -8.82 -7.76 -16.29
N GLU A 9 -9.16 -8.36 -17.43
CA GLU A 9 -8.55 -7.99 -18.71
C GLU A 9 -8.89 -6.56 -19.12
N ARG A 10 -10.15 -6.13 -18.95
CA ARG A 10 -10.54 -4.73 -19.20
C ARG A 10 -9.82 -3.75 -18.29
N LEU A 11 -9.72 -4.05 -16.99
CA LEU A 11 -9.01 -3.23 -16.02
C LEU A 11 -7.53 -3.11 -16.39
N ARG A 12 -6.89 -4.24 -16.74
CA ARG A 12 -5.49 -4.26 -17.19
C ARG A 12 -5.26 -3.36 -18.40
N ARG A 13 -6.13 -3.41 -19.41
CA ARG A 13 -6.01 -2.54 -20.59
C ARG A 13 -6.14 -1.06 -20.23
N LYS A 14 -7.05 -0.71 -19.34
CA LYS A 14 -7.19 0.67 -18.83
C LYS A 14 -5.92 1.12 -18.08
N MET A 15 -5.39 0.26 -17.22
CA MET A 15 -4.15 0.52 -16.50
C MET A 15 -2.96 0.68 -17.45
N ALA A 16 -2.86 -0.19 -18.46
CA ALA A 16 -1.79 -0.13 -19.45
C ALA A 16 -1.84 1.17 -20.26
N ALA A 17 -3.03 1.61 -20.68
CA ALA A 17 -3.20 2.89 -21.36
C ALA A 17 -2.78 4.07 -20.47
N ARG A 18 -3.15 4.06 -19.18
CA ARG A 18 -2.72 5.10 -18.22
C ARG A 18 -1.22 5.09 -18.00
N MET A 19 -0.62 3.91 -17.85
CA MET A 19 0.84 3.76 -17.71
C MET A 19 1.55 4.26 -18.96
N GLN A 20 1.09 3.93 -20.16
CA GLN A 20 1.68 4.40 -21.42
C GLN A 20 1.69 5.92 -21.54
N VAL A 21 0.61 6.59 -21.12
CA VAL A 21 0.56 8.06 -21.06
C VAL A 21 1.56 8.59 -20.04
N PHE A 22 1.68 7.94 -18.88
CA PHE A 22 2.60 8.36 -17.83
C PHE A 22 4.07 8.22 -18.22
N VAL A 23 4.45 7.13 -18.89
CA VAL A 23 5.85 6.86 -19.23
C VAL A 23 6.37 7.68 -20.41
N GLU A 24 5.48 8.39 -21.14
CA GLU A 24 5.82 9.32 -22.22
C GLU A 24 6.80 8.73 -23.25
N GLY A 25 6.56 7.46 -23.63
CA GLY A 25 7.39 6.73 -24.60
C GLY A 25 8.67 6.11 -24.05
N THR A 26 8.99 6.31 -22.77
CA THR A 26 10.14 5.66 -22.12
C THR A 26 9.61 4.67 -21.08
N PRO A 27 9.46 3.36 -21.38
CA PRO A 27 8.77 2.40 -20.51
C PRO A 27 9.47 2.11 -19.17
N LEU A 28 10.48 2.89 -18.80
CA LEU A 28 11.25 2.76 -17.58
C LEU A 28 10.76 3.76 -16.54
N VAL A 29 10.46 3.26 -15.34
CA VAL A 29 10.11 4.06 -14.17
C VAL A 29 10.98 3.68 -12.98
N THR A 30 11.12 4.61 -12.04
CA THR A 30 11.86 4.40 -10.80
C THR A 30 10.88 4.43 -9.63
N CYS A 31 10.99 3.47 -8.72
CA CYS A 31 10.33 3.60 -7.42
C CYS A 31 11.13 4.62 -6.57
N VAL A 32 10.44 5.62 -6.03
CA VAL A 32 11.05 6.67 -5.19
C VAL A 32 10.58 6.62 -3.75
N SER A 33 9.38 6.09 -3.48
CA SER A 33 8.93 5.78 -2.13
C SER A 33 7.97 4.59 -2.11
N GLY A 34 7.93 3.92 -0.97
CA GLY A 34 6.97 2.87 -0.64
C GLY A 34 6.31 3.23 0.67
N HIS A 35 4.99 3.08 0.71
CA HIS A 35 4.15 3.44 1.83
C HIS A 35 3.28 2.24 2.21
N CYS A 36 3.18 2.02 3.52
CA CYS A 36 2.18 1.13 4.10
C CYS A 36 1.18 2.01 4.84
N TYR A 37 -0.03 2.13 4.31
CA TYR A 37 -1.09 2.94 4.93
C TYR A 37 -2.00 2.06 5.77
N GLU A 38 -2.56 2.58 6.86
CA GLU A 38 -3.64 1.90 7.60
C GLU A 38 -5.01 2.19 6.98
N GLU A 39 -5.15 3.33 6.30
CA GLU A 39 -6.38 3.76 5.65
C GLU A 39 -6.33 3.55 4.13
N PRO A 40 -7.49 3.25 3.50
CA PRO A 40 -7.57 3.07 2.05
C PRO A 40 -7.19 4.35 1.30
N HIS A 41 -6.27 4.22 0.35
CA HIS A 41 -5.80 5.30 -0.51
C HIS A 41 -6.00 4.93 -1.99
N ALA A 42 -6.34 5.92 -2.82
CA ALA A 42 -6.63 5.70 -4.22
C ALA A 42 -5.35 5.44 -5.04
N CYS A 43 -5.37 4.37 -5.84
CA CYS A 43 -4.32 4.08 -6.80
C CYS A 43 -4.65 4.79 -8.13
N GLU A 44 -3.71 5.59 -8.63
CA GLU A 44 -3.91 6.36 -9.87
C GLU A 44 -3.98 5.45 -11.11
N LEU A 45 -3.44 4.23 -11.03
CA LEU A 45 -3.44 3.27 -12.13
C LEU A 45 -4.79 2.59 -12.35
N CYS A 46 -5.33 1.89 -11.34
CA CYS A 46 -6.62 1.23 -11.44
C CYS A 46 -7.80 2.18 -11.17
N GLY A 47 -7.58 3.23 -10.35
CA GLY A 47 -8.64 4.12 -9.87
C GLY A 47 -9.36 3.59 -8.61
N ASP A 48 -9.00 2.41 -8.13
CA ASP A 48 -9.57 1.80 -6.93
C ASP A 48 -8.78 2.18 -5.67
N THR A 49 -9.41 1.99 -4.52
CA THR A 49 -8.79 2.22 -3.21
C THR A 49 -8.09 0.97 -2.69
N HIS A 50 -6.85 1.14 -2.24
CA HIS A 50 -6.03 0.09 -1.65
C HIS A 50 -5.54 0.53 -0.26
N ALA A 51 -5.62 -0.37 0.72
CA ALA A 51 -5.37 -0.05 2.13
C ALA A 51 -4.03 -0.58 2.67
N LEU A 52 -3.09 -1.00 1.82
CA LEU A 52 -1.87 -1.64 2.30
C LEU A 52 -0.66 -1.07 1.58
N ASP A 53 -0.33 -1.58 0.41
CA ASP A 53 0.95 -1.27 -0.23
C ASP A 53 0.80 -0.30 -1.39
N LEU A 54 1.35 0.90 -1.24
CA LEU A 54 1.42 1.89 -2.30
C LEU A 54 2.88 2.28 -2.58
N PHE A 55 3.19 2.43 -3.86
CA PHE A 55 4.45 2.94 -4.36
C PHE A 55 4.24 4.30 -5.00
N VAL A 56 5.18 5.21 -4.79
CA VAL A 56 5.33 6.38 -5.64
C VAL A 56 6.37 6.03 -6.69
N ILE A 57 5.92 5.96 -7.94
CA ILE A 57 6.81 5.78 -9.09
C ILE A 57 7.07 7.13 -9.75
N LYS A 58 8.24 7.28 -10.34
CA LYS A 58 8.69 8.47 -11.05
C LYS A 58 9.15 8.09 -12.46
N ASN A 59 8.64 8.79 -13.46
CA ASN A 59 9.08 8.62 -14.85
C ASN A 59 10.36 9.43 -15.14
N ARG A 60 10.94 9.26 -16.33
CA ARG A 60 12.10 10.05 -16.79
C ARG A 60 11.82 11.56 -16.84
N GLY A 61 10.59 11.96 -17.18
CA GLY A 61 10.13 13.36 -17.18
C GLY A 61 9.95 13.96 -15.78
N GLY A 62 10.20 13.20 -14.72
CA GLY A 62 10.07 13.65 -13.33
C GLY A 62 8.66 13.66 -12.76
N LYS A 63 7.66 13.25 -13.56
CA LYS A 63 6.28 13.06 -13.12
C LYS A 63 6.22 11.91 -12.13
N LYS A 64 5.37 12.07 -11.11
CA LYS A 64 5.15 11.06 -10.07
C LYS A 64 3.73 10.53 -10.17
N MET A 65 3.55 9.27 -9.81
CA MET A 65 2.25 8.60 -9.76
C MET A 65 2.20 7.67 -8.55
N LEU A 66 1.09 7.69 -7.82
CA LEU A 66 0.83 6.78 -6.71
C LEU A 66 0.13 5.50 -7.20
N VAL A 67 0.74 4.36 -6.92
CA VAL A 67 0.35 3.07 -7.53
C VAL A 67 0.35 1.95 -6.50
N ALA A 68 -0.70 1.13 -6.48
CA ALA A 68 -0.74 -0.06 -5.63
C ALA A 68 0.31 -1.09 -6.02
N SER A 69 0.92 -1.76 -5.05
CA SER A 69 1.97 -2.75 -5.31
C SER A 69 1.50 -3.89 -6.22
N THR A 70 0.24 -4.30 -6.08
CA THR A 70 -0.41 -5.31 -6.94
C THR A 70 -0.52 -4.82 -8.38
N CYS A 71 -1.01 -3.60 -8.57
CA CYS A 71 -1.13 -2.97 -9.87
C CYS A 71 0.22 -2.82 -10.58
N LEU A 72 1.25 -2.36 -9.86
CA LEU A 72 2.58 -2.20 -10.41
C LEU A 72 3.19 -3.54 -10.85
N LYS A 73 3.05 -4.58 -10.01
CA LYS A 73 3.50 -5.94 -10.34
C LYS A 73 2.82 -6.50 -11.57
N GLU A 74 1.52 -6.22 -11.77
CA GLU A 74 0.83 -6.62 -12.99
C GLU A 74 1.40 -5.91 -14.22
N MET A 75 1.65 -4.59 -14.15
CA MET A 75 2.23 -3.86 -15.29
C MET A 75 3.62 -4.41 -15.67
N VAL A 76 4.45 -4.76 -14.69
CA VAL A 76 5.75 -5.41 -14.93
C VAL A 76 5.57 -6.82 -15.51
N ARG A 77 4.66 -7.62 -14.95
CA ARG A 77 4.38 -8.99 -15.41
C ARG A 77 3.93 -9.04 -16.88
N PHE A 78 3.16 -8.05 -17.32
CA PHE A 78 2.67 -7.93 -18.69
C PHE A 78 3.56 -7.03 -19.58
N GLN A 79 4.78 -6.70 -19.12
CA GLN A 79 5.78 -5.94 -19.89
C GLN A 79 5.27 -4.59 -20.40
N VAL A 80 4.39 -3.93 -19.63
CA VAL A 80 3.89 -2.59 -19.94
C VAL A 80 4.92 -1.52 -19.55
N THR A 81 5.64 -1.75 -18.45
CA THR A 81 6.69 -0.87 -17.94
C THR A 81 7.72 -1.69 -17.17
N ASP A 82 8.98 -1.28 -17.25
CA ASP A 82 10.07 -1.75 -16.41
C ASP A 82 10.27 -0.81 -15.23
N VAL A 83 10.56 -1.41 -14.06
CA VAL A 83 10.73 -0.66 -12.82
C VAL A 83 12.13 -0.90 -12.27
N GLU A 84 12.92 0.17 -12.16
CA GLU A 84 14.25 0.09 -11.56
C GLU A 84 14.17 -0.17 -10.06
N GLU A 85 15.09 -1.00 -9.56
CA GLU A 85 15.21 -1.37 -8.14
C GLU A 85 13.93 -1.93 -7.49
N LEU A 86 12.97 -2.45 -8.27
CA LEU A 86 11.71 -2.99 -7.72
C LEU A 86 11.91 -4.03 -6.60
N PRO A 87 12.84 -5.00 -6.69
CA PRO A 87 13.07 -5.98 -5.62
C PRO A 87 13.44 -5.33 -4.28
N LYS A 88 14.32 -4.33 -4.30
CA LYS A 88 14.75 -3.57 -3.11
C LYS A 88 13.58 -2.84 -2.47
N TRP A 89 12.70 -2.26 -3.28
CA TRP A 89 11.50 -1.58 -2.77
C TRP A 89 10.45 -2.56 -2.22
N LEU A 90 10.34 -3.76 -2.79
CA LEU A 90 9.50 -4.82 -2.24
C LEU A 90 10.00 -5.32 -0.88
N GLU A 91 11.31 -5.44 -0.69
CA GLU A 91 11.89 -5.75 0.62
C GLU A 91 11.62 -4.65 1.63
N LYS A 92 11.79 -3.39 1.24
CA LYS A 92 11.48 -2.25 2.10
C LYS A 92 10.02 -2.22 2.53
N LEU A 93 9.07 -2.58 1.65
CA LEU A 93 7.66 -2.73 2.03
C LEU A 93 7.45 -3.82 3.09
N LYS A 94 8.12 -4.96 2.99
CA LYS A 94 8.02 -6.02 4.01
C LYS A 94 8.48 -5.52 5.37
N VAL A 95 9.56 -4.75 5.42
CA VAL A 95 10.07 -4.13 6.65
C VAL A 95 9.03 -3.15 7.21
N LEU A 96 8.49 -2.24 6.37
CA LEU A 96 7.46 -1.29 6.79
C LEU A 96 6.20 -1.97 7.32
N HIS A 97 5.77 -3.07 6.68
CA HIS A 97 4.64 -3.86 7.14
C HIS A 97 4.92 -4.52 8.50
N SER A 98 6.12 -5.09 8.68
CA SER A 98 6.56 -5.65 9.96
C SER A 98 6.54 -4.59 11.06
N GLU A 99 7.08 -3.39 10.79
CA GLU A 99 7.10 -2.27 11.75
C GLU A 99 5.71 -1.74 12.09
N MET A 100 4.79 -1.72 11.12
CA MET A 100 3.41 -1.35 11.38
C MET A 100 2.72 -2.36 12.32
N GLU A 101 2.88 -3.64 12.05
CA GLU A 101 2.26 -4.69 12.87
C GLU A 101 2.84 -4.72 14.29
N THR A 102 4.14 -4.51 14.48
CA THR A 102 4.72 -4.39 15.82
C THR A 102 4.14 -3.19 16.58
N ARG A 103 4.02 -2.02 15.92
CA ARG A 103 3.39 -0.82 16.52
C ARG A 103 1.94 -1.07 16.91
N LYS A 104 1.15 -1.79 16.10
CA LYS A 104 -0.23 -2.15 16.43
C LYS A 104 -0.30 -3.04 17.67
N VAL A 105 0.58 -4.04 17.76
CA VAL A 105 0.64 -4.95 18.91
C VAL A 105 1.06 -4.20 20.18
N GLU A 106 2.05 -3.32 20.09
CA GLU A 106 2.48 -2.47 21.22
C GLU A 106 1.38 -1.51 21.67
N ALA A 107 0.69 -0.87 20.73
CA ALA A 107 -0.45 0.00 21.03
C ALA A 107 -1.61 -0.76 21.69
N ALA A 108 -1.90 -1.99 21.24
CA ALA A 108 -2.91 -2.85 21.85
C ALA A 108 -2.54 -3.24 23.29
N LYS A 109 -1.28 -3.62 23.53
CA LYS A 109 -0.75 -3.92 24.88
C LYS A 109 -0.83 -2.71 25.80
N ALA A 110 -0.47 -1.52 25.31
CA ALA A 110 -0.56 -0.28 26.10
C ALA A 110 -2.01 0.04 26.50
N ARG A 111 -2.97 -0.11 25.59
CA ARG A 111 -4.41 0.06 25.88
C ARG A 111 -4.93 -0.94 26.91
N GLU A 112 -4.48 -2.19 26.83
CA GLU A 112 -4.83 -3.23 27.80
C GLU A 112 -4.24 -2.96 29.19
N GLU A 113 -2.98 -2.52 29.25
CA GLU A 113 -2.33 -2.15 30.50
C GLU A 113 -3.02 -0.94 31.15
N GLU A 114 -3.40 0.06 30.35
CA GLU A 114 -4.18 1.21 30.81
C GLU A 114 -5.55 0.77 31.36
N ARG A 115 -6.29 -0.09 30.63
CA ARG A 115 -7.55 -0.67 31.10
C ARG A 115 -7.37 -1.38 32.44
N ARG A 116 -6.36 -2.24 32.57
CA ARG A 116 -6.05 -2.96 33.81
C ARG A 116 -5.68 -2.01 34.96
N ARG A 117 -5.00 -0.90 34.66
CA ARG A 117 -4.65 0.13 35.65
C ARG A 117 -5.89 0.88 36.15
N LEU A 118 -6.86 1.15 35.27
CA LEU A 118 -8.13 1.78 35.63
C LEU A 118 -9.02 0.84 36.44
N GLU A 119 -9.14 -0.43 36.05
CA GLU A 119 -9.89 -1.46 36.80
C GLU A 119 -9.38 -1.62 38.24
N LYS A 120 -8.04 -1.62 38.44
CA LYS A 120 -7.43 -1.65 39.78
C LYS A 120 -7.77 -0.44 40.66
N LYS A 121 -8.12 0.71 40.06
CA LYS A 121 -8.46 1.94 40.79
C LYS A 121 -9.93 2.01 41.19
N VAL A 122 -10.81 1.23 40.55
CA VAL A 122 -12.25 1.18 40.88
C VAL A 122 -12.46 0.19 42.04
N ILE A 123 -12.14 0.60 43.27
CA ILE A 123 -12.55 -0.12 44.48
C ILE A 123 -13.89 0.48 44.93
N VAL A 124 -14.99 -0.23 44.64
CA VAL A 124 -16.33 0.14 45.12
C VAL A 124 -16.38 -0.12 46.63
N ARG A 125 -16.28 0.94 47.45
CA ARG A 125 -16.54 0.84 48.88
C ARG A 125 -18.05 0.65 49.09
N LYS A 126 -18.46 -0.55 49.50
CA LYS A 126 -19.82 -0.84 49.94
C LYS A 126 -20.06 -0.06 51.24
N LYS A 127 -20.97 0.93 51.22
CA LYS A 127 -21.42 1.61 52.45
C LYS A 127 -22.18 0.59 53.30
N SER A 128 -21.62 0.27 54.47
CA SER A 128 -22.32 -0.38 55.59
C SER A 128 -23.08 0.66 56.38
#